data_AF-B4VK96-F1
#
_entry.id   AF-B4VK96-F1
#
_cell.length_a   1.000
_cell.length_b   1.000
_cell.length_c   1.000
_cell.angle_alpha   90.00
_cell.angle_beta   90.00
_cell.angle_gamma   90.00
#
_symmetry.space_group_name_H-M   'P 1'
#
loop_
_entity.id
_entity.type
_entity.pdbx_description
1 polymer ?
#
loop_
_entity_poly.entity_id
_entity_poly.type
_entity_poly.pdbx_seq_one_letter_code
_entity_poly.pdbx_strand_id
1 'polypeptide(L)' 'MFNNVGRFDQIVRLLLAQVLLYAGLSVYQDTGLVVGLDIAAALLAFSAAIGFCGIYRLLNINTRPPHDHPPV' A
#
# COMPACT_ATOMS: atom_id res chain seq x y z
N MET A 1 1.85 -18.09 -5.12
CA MET A 1 1.04 -17.07 -4.41
C MET A 1 1.93 -16.26 -3.48
N PHE A 2 2.68 -15.28 -3.99
CA PHE A 2 3.52 -14.40 -3.17
C PHE A 2 2.72 -13.19 -2.68
N ASN A 3 1.51 -13.40 -2.18
CA ASN A 3 0.67 -12.30 -1.74
C ASN A 3 0.58 -12.40 -0.20
N ASN A 4 1.10 -11.36 0.46
CA ASN A 4 1.25 -11.24 1.91
C ASN A 4 0.44 -10.06 2.47
N VAL A 5 -0.32 -9.37 1.60
CA VAL A 5 -1.15 -8.23 1.93
C VAL A 5 -2.60 -8.68 1.97
N GLY A 6 -3.26 -8.49 3.11
CA GLY A 6 -4.70 -8.71 3.26
C GLY A 6 -5.54 -7.64 2.56
N ARG A 7 -6.82 -7.91 2.32
CA ARG A 7 -7.75 -6.93 1.70
C ARG A 7 -7.82 -5.61 2.48
N PHE A 8 -7.76 -5.68 3.81
CA PHE A 8 -7.78 -4.48 4.66
C PHE A 8 -6.55 -3.60 4.43
N ASP A 9 -5.35 -4.18 4.48
CA ASP A 9 -4.09 -3.46 4.24
C ASP A 9 -4.02 -2.89 2.81
N GLN A 10 -4.53 -3.63 1.82
CA GLN A 10 -4.66 -3.16 0.45
C GLN A 10 -5.53 -1.90 0.34
N ILE A 11 -6.69 -1.86 0.99
CA ILE A 11 -7.58 -0.69 0.97
C ILE A 11 -6.91 0.51 1.65
N VAL A 12 -6.33 0.32 2.83
CA VAL A 12 -5.64 1.39 3.57
C VAL A 12 -4.51 1.99 2.74
N ARG A 13 -3.71 1.17 2.06
CA ARG A 13 -2.64 1.65 1.15
C ARG A 13 -3.18 2.47 -0.02
N LEU A 14 -4.30 2.06 -0.62
CA LEU A 14 -4.93 2.82 -1.70
C LEU A 14 -5.47 4.17 -1.21
N LEU A 15 -6.07 4.20 -0.02
CA LEU A 15 -6.53 5.45 0.60
C LEU A 15 -5.35 6.40 0.88
N LEU A 16 -4.27 5.88 1.47
CA LEU A 16 -3.06 6.68 1.71
C LEU A 16 -2.43 7.18 0.40
N ALA A 17 -2.34 6.32 -0.62
CA ALA A 17 -1.84 6.71 -1.93
C ALA A 17 -2.67 7.83 -2.54
N GLN A 18 -4.00 7.76 -2.45
CA GLN A 18 -4.89 8.80 -2.94
C GLN A 18 -4.71 10.13 -2.20
N VAL A 19 -4.59 10.10 -0.87
CA VAL A 19 -4.36 11.31 -0.07
C VAL A 19 -3.00 11.94 -0.39
N LEU A 20 -1.94 11.14 -0.51
CA LEU A 20 -0.60 11.62 -0.87
C LEU A 20 -0.56 12.21 -2.28
N LEU A 21 -1.18 11.55 -3.25
CA LEU A 21 -1.24 12.05 -4.63
C LEU A 21 -2.03 13.36 -4.72
N TYR A 22 -3.17 13.46 -4.02
CA TYR A 22 -3.93 14.70 -3.95
C TYR A 22 -3.11 15.83 -3.30
N ALA A 23 -2.42 15.53 -2.19
CA ALA A 23 -1.55 16.50 -1.54
C ALA A 23 -0.42 16.97 -2.46
N GLY A 24 0.24 16.06 -3.19
CA GLY A 24 1.29 16.39 -4.15
C GLY A 24 0.77 17.28 -5.28
N LEU A 25 -0.26 16.81 -6.00
CA LEU A 25 -0.76 17.47 -7.20
C LEU A 25 -1.60 18.73 -6.95
N SER A 26 -2.18 18.90 -5.77
CA SER A 26 -3.08 20.03 -5.47
C SER A 26 -2.52 20.98 -4.40
N VAL A 27 -2.05 20.44 -3.27
CA VAL A 27 -1.65 21.27 -2.11
C VAL A 27 -0.20 21.76 -2.23
N TYR A 28 0.70 20.88 -2.71
CA TYR A 28 2.15 21.10 -2.73
C TYR A 28 2.73 21.24 -4.15
N GLN A 29 1.89 21.49 -5.15
CA GLN A 29 2.23 21.45 -6.58
C GLN A 29 3.41 22.36 -6.96
N ASP A 30 3.57 23.51 -6.31
CA ASP A 30 4.63 24.48 -6.60
C ASP A 30 5.89 24.30 -5.75
N THR A 31 5.99 23.18 -5.02
CA THR A 31 7.11 22.89 -4.13
C THR A 31 7.91 21.70 -4.63
N GLY A 32 9.21 21.64 -4.30
CA GLY A 32 10.03 20.45 -4.55
C GLY A 32 9.54 19.18 -3.83
N LEU A 33 8.59 19.31 -2.89
CA LEU A 33 8.02 18.19 -2.13
C LEU A 33 7.12 17.29 -3.00
N VAL A 34 6.56 17.83 -4.09
CA VAL A 34 5.64 17.11 -4.99
C VAL A 34 6.22 15.77 -5.48
N VAL A 35 7.50 15.77 -5.87
CA VAL A 35 8.19 14.58 -6.38
C VAL A 35 8.22 13.47 -5.32
N GLY A 36 8.50 13.82 -4.06
CA GLY A 36 8.53 12.85 -2.97
C GLY A 36 7.15 12.27 -2.67
N LEU A 37 6.11 13.12 -2.66
CA LEU A 37 4.73 12.71 -2.41
C LEU A 37 4.21 11.80 -3.54
N ASP A 38 4.46 12.15 -4.79
CA ASP A 38 4.00 11.39 -5.95
C ASP A 38 4.68 10.02 -6.03
N ILE A 39 5.99 9.96 -5.77
CA ILE A 39 6.73 8.67 -5.70
C ILE A 39 6.16 7.81 -4.56
N ALA A 40 5.96 8.38 -3.38
CA ALA A 40 5.40 7.64 -2.24
C ALA A 40 3.99 7.11 -2.54
N ALA A 41 3.13 7.93 -3.15
CA ALA A 41 1.79 7.55 -3.59
C ALA A 41 1.84 6.40 -4.62
N ALA A 42 2.71 6.51 -5.63
CA ALA A 42 2.88 5.48 -6.65
C ALA A 42 3.33 4.14 -6.06
N LEU A 43 4.31 4.14 -5.15
CA LEU A 43 4.79 2.92 -4.48
C LEU A 43 3.71 2.27 -3.61
N LEU A 44 2.94 3.07 -2.87
CA LEU A 44 1.81 2.57 -2.08
C LEU A 44 0.75 1.94 -2.99
N ALA A 45 0.33 2.64 -4.04
CA ALA A 45 -0.66 2.14 -4.99
C ALA A 45 -0.18 0.85 -5.69
N PHE A 46 1.08 0.82 -6.13
CA PHE A 46 1.68 -0.36 -6.76
C PHE A 46 1.73 -1.56 -5.81
N SER A 47 2.17 -1.36 -4.58
CA SER A 47 2.20 -2.42 -3.57
C SER A 47 0.81 -2.96 -3.24
N ALA A 48 -0.20 -2.09 -3.22
CA ALA A 48 -1.59 -2.47 -3.04
C ALA A 48 -2.15 -3.24 -4.25
N ALA A 49 -1.84 -2.81 -5.48
CA ALA A 49 -2.31 -3.44 -6.72
C ALA A 49 -1.78 -4.88 -6.89
N ILE A 50 -0.51 -5.12 -6.54
CA ILE A 50 0.10 -6.45 -6.61
C ILE A 50 -0.35 -7.34 -5.43
N GLY A 51 -0.77 -6.73 -4.32
CA GLY A 51 -1.01 -7.44 -3.06
C GLY A 51 0.29 -8.01 -2.48
N PHE A 52 1.42 -7.38 -2.76
CA PHE A 52 2.71 -7.82 -2.28
C PHE A 52 3.51 -6.64 -1.76
N CYS A 53 3.92 -6.73 -0.49
CA CYS A 53 4.88 -5.83 0.09
C CYS A 53 6.22 -6.55 0.28
N GLY A 54 7.27 -6.09 -0.40
CA GLY A 54 8.61 -6.68 -0.32
C GLY A 54 9.20 -6.64 1.10
N ILE A 55 8.96 -5.54 1.83
CA ILE A 55 9.37 -5.39 3.23
C ILE A 55 8.66 -6.43 4.11
N TYR A 56 7.36 -6.65 3.91
CA TYR A 56 6.64 -7.69 4.65
C TYR A 56 7.20 -9.08 4.36
N ARG A 57 7.65 -9.37 3.13
CA ARG A 57 8.32 -10.65 2.84
C ARG A 57 9.67 -10.76 3.55
N LEU A 58 10.46 -9.69 3.56
CA LEU A 58 11.76 -9.67 4.23
C LEU A 58 11.60 -9.89 5.75
N LEU A 59 10.55 -9.32 6.34
CA LEU A 59 10.20 -9.46 7.75
C LEU A 59 9.31 -10.67 8.06
N ASN A 60 8.98 -11.49 7.05
CA ASN A 60 8.06 -12.62 7.16
C ASN A 60 6.67 -12.29 7.77
N ILE A 61 6.15 -11.08 7.50
CA ILE A 61 4.84 -10.59 7.92
C ILE A 61 3.79 -10.95 6.87
N ASN A 62 2.61 -11.38 7.31
CA ASN A 62 1.44 -11.62 6.46
C ASN A 62 0.20 -11.01 7.13
N THR A 63 -0.42 -10.03 6.48
CA THR A 63 -1.60 -9.32 7.01
C THR A 63 -2.91 -9.91 6.49
N ARG A 64 -2.86 -11.04 5.78
CA ARG A 64 -4.06 -11.77 5.40
C ARG A 64 -4.71 -12.35 6.65
N PRO A 65 -6.04 -12.24 6.78
CA PRO A 65 -6.73 -12.97 7.82
C PRO A 65 -6.41 -14.47 7.65
N PRO A 66 -6.16 -15.21 8.75
CA PRO A 66 -6.18 -16.66 8.70
C PRO A 66 -7.53 -17.05 8.13
N HIS A 67 -7.57 -17.67 6.95
CA HIS A 67 -8.80 -18.29 6.49
C HIS A 67 -9.05 -19.48 7.42
N ASP A 68 -10.25 -19.51 8.01
CA ASP A 68 -10.71 -20.52 8.95
C ASP A 68 -10.28 -21.93 8.54
N HIS A 69 -9.58 -22.62 9.43
CA HIS A 69 -9.59 -24.07 9.43
C HIS A 69 -11.07 -24.47 9.50
N PRO A 70 -11.61 -25.29 8.57
CA PRO A 70 -12.92 -25.88 8.81
C PRO A 70 -12.84 -26.62 10.15
N PRO A 71 -13.83 -26.48 11.06
CA PRO A 71 -13.89 -27.32 12.24
C PRO A 71 -13.90 -28.77 11.74
N VAL A 72 -12.87 -29.51 12.15
CA VAL A 72 -12.77 -30.97 12.01
C VAL A 72 -13.96 -31.67 12.66
#